data_AF-M0C034-F1
#
_entry.id   AF-M0C034-F1
#
_cell.length_a   1.000
_cell.length_b   1.000
_cell.length_c   1.000
_cell.angle_alpha   90.00
_cell.angle_beta   90.00
_cell.angle_gamma   90.00
#
_symmetry.space_group_name_H-M   'P 1'
#
loop_
_entity.id
_entity.type
_entity.pdbx_description
1 polymer ?
#
loop_
_entity_poly.entity_id
_entity_poly.type
_entity_poly.pdbx_seq_one_letter_code
_entity_poly.pdbx_strand_id
1 'polypeptide(L)'
;MLRSVTPRRFTGTFAALLGIFAIGLAINSWAPGNTIFQQIGQGSIVVFAASFFVFTFGVLLNVAFGLIAMGKAIFGSAWSYPLTPDFIGWLEAKTDGSVAWWMVLIGYAATVPITFAYLFWTGIAGEPESGLVFAIGFVLVMFLLITSIITPVVLIRDARANAESDTNSTMSWLPYVGSPLACAALTYILTALQFGSENPFGDAIYAFAGTFWLATVVYLVRQY
;
A
#
# COMPACT_ATOMS: atom_id res chain seq x y z
N MET A 1 12.17 38.44 -14.91
CA MET A 1 12.66 38.37 -13.51
C MET A 1 12.47 36.94 -13.00
N LEU A 2 13.54 36.13 -12.97
CA LEU A 2 13.52 34.76 -12.42
C LEU A 2 13.88 34.82 -10.94
N ARG A 3 12.93 34.54 -10.04
CA ARG A 3 13.22 34.34 -8.61
C ARG A 3 13.96 33.01 -8.46
N SER A 4 15.20 33.04 -7.95
CA SER A 4 15.95 31.84 -7.59
C SER A 4 15.23 31.10 -6.48
N VAL A 5 14.64 29.94 -6.79
CA VAL A 5 14.10 29.02 -5.79
C VAL A 5 15.31 28.39 -5.09
N THR A 6 15.53 28.73 -3.82
CA THR A 6 16.62 28.16 -3.03
C THR A 6 16.21 26.77 -2.52
N PRO A 7 16.99 25.69 -2.76
CA PRO A 7 16.62 24.31 -2.44
C PRO A 7 16.65 23.95 -0.94
N ARG A 8 16.60 24.94 -0.03
CA ARG A 8 16.92 24.75 1.40
C ARG A 8 15.92 23.87 2.19
N ARG A 9 14.71 23.62 1.68
CA ARG A 9 13.65 22.95 2.45
C ARG A 9 13.77 21.42 2.48
N PHE A 10 14.27 20.80 1.42
CA PHE A 10 14.37 19.33 1.35
C PHE A 10 15.47 18.77 2.25
N THR A 11 16.64 19.40 2.24
CA THR A 11 17.79 19.02 3.08
C THR A 11 17.50 19.19 4.57
N GLY A 12 16.70 20.21 4.94
CA GLY A 12 16.33 20.48 6.33
C GLY A 12 15.45 19.38 6.94
N THR A 13 14.42 18.93 6.23
CA THR A 13 13.52 17.87 6.72
C THR A 13 14.25 16.54 6.86
N PHE A 14 15.09 16.18 5.88
CA PHE A 14 15.85 14.93 5.93
C PHE A 14 16.88 14.92 7.07
N ALA A 15 17.60 16.04 7.26
CA ALA A 15 18.53 16.20 8.38
C ALA A 15 17.82 16.17 9.74
N ALA A 16 16.62 16.75 9.85
CA ALA A 16 15.83 16.70 11.08
C ALA A 16 15.39 15.26 11.41
N LEU A 17 14.95 14.49 10.42
CA LEU A 17 14.59 13.08 10.60
C LEU A 17 15.79 12.24 11.04
N LEU A 18 16.94 12.39 10.39
CA LEU A 18 18.18 11.72 10.80
C LEU A 18 18.64 12.15 12.20
N GLY A 19 18.44 13.42 12.57
CA GLY A 19 18.72 13.91 13.92
C GLY A 19 17.84 13.24 14.97
N ILE A 20 16.54 13.14 14.74
CA ILE A 20 15.59 12.44 15.63
C ILE A 20 15.98 10.97 15.79
N PHE A 21 16.34 10.31 14.68
CA PHE A 21 16.80 8.93 14.70
C PHE A 21 18.10 8.76 15.48
N ALA A 22 19.09 9.61 15.24
CA ALA A 22 20.37 9.57 15.93
C ALA A 22 20.22 9.84 17.43
N ILE A 23 19.33 10.75 17.83
CA ILE A 23 18.96 10.99 19.23
C ILE A 23 18.29 9.74 19.81
N GLY A 24 17.35 9.12 19.10
CA GLY A 24 16.69 7.89 19.52
C GLY A 24 17.68 6.74 19.76
N LEU A 25 18.62 6.53 18.83
CA LEU A 25 19.68 5.52 18.95
C LEU A 25 20.67 5.84 20.07
N ALA A 26 21.11 7.09 20.17
CA ALA A 26 22.00 7.52 21.25
C ALA A 26 21.33 7.28 22.60
N ILE A 27 20.05 7.66 22.74
CA ILE A 27 19.29 7.46 23.96
C ILE A 27 19.07 5.97 24.28
N ASN A 28 18.77 5.15 23.28
CA ASN A 28 18.55 3.73 23.51
C ASN A 28 19.85 2.97 23.85
N SER A 29 21.02 3.47 23.42
CA SER A 29 22.30 2.79 23.63
C SER A 29 22.95 3.04 25.01
N TRP A 30 22.71 4.19 25.63
CA TRP A 30 23.28 4.54 26.94
C TRP A 30 22.29 4.44 28.12
N ALA A 31 20.98 4.49 27.87
CA ALA A 31 19.99 4.53 28.94
C ALA A 31 19.81 3.14 29.57
N PRO A 32 19.76 3.03 30.91
CA PRO A 32 19.42 1.78 31.58
C PRO A 32 18.01 1.30 31.18
N GLY A 33 17.84 -0.03 31.17
CA GLY A 33 16.57 -0.69 30.90
C GLY A 33 15.41 -0.16 31.76
N ASN A 34 14.22 0.00 31.17
CA ASN A 34 12.96 0.42 31.80
C ASN A 34 12.94 1.84 32.38
N THR A 35 13.83 2.73 31.92
CA THR A 35 13.81 4.14 32.31
C THR A 35 12.95 4.98 31.37
N ILE A 36 12.46 6.13 31.84
CA ILE A 36 11.74 7.12 31.01
C ILE A 36 12.57 7.54 29.79
N PHE A 37 13.89 7.60 29.94
CA PHE A 37 14.81 7.91 28.85
C PHE A 37 14.80 6.83 27.77
N GLN A 38 14.80 5.54 28.13
CA GLN A 38 14.70 4.48 27.13
C GLN A 38 13.38 4.54 26.34
N GLN A 39 12.26 4.80 27.02
CA GLN A 39 10.96 4.98 26.36
C GLN A 39 10.96 6.17 25.39
N ILE A 40 11.59 7.29 25.77
CA ILE A 40 11.80 8.44 24.86
C ILE A 40 12.66 8.05 23.66
N GLY A 41 13.71 7.24 23.87
CA GLY A 41 14.57 6.73 22.81
C GLY A 41 13.80 5.86 21.80
N GLN A 42 13.04 4.88 22.28
CA GLN A 42 12.17 4.03 21.45
C GLN A 42 11.10 4.85 20.73
N GLY A 43 10.42 5.76 21.43
CA GLY A 43 9.43 6.65 20.84
C GLY A 43 10.01 7.49 19.71
N SER A 44 11.24 8.00 19.87
CA SER A 44 11.94 8.76 18.82
C SER A 44 12.25 7.91 17.58
N ILE A 45 12.60 6.63 17.77
CA ILE A 45 12.84 5.67 16.67
C ILE A 45 11.53 5.38 15.91
N VAL A 46 10.42 5.18 16.62
CA VAL A 46 9.10 4.96 16.01
C VAL A 46 8.64 6.19 15.23
N VAL A 47 8.76 7.38 15.83
CA VAL A 47 8.42 8.65 15.16
C VAL A 47 9.27 8.84 13.90
N PHE A 48 10.56 8.52 13.96
CA PHE A 48 11.42 8.52 12.77
C PHE A 48 10.93 7.53 11.72
N ALA A 49 10.67 6.27 12.07
CA ALA A 49 10.27 5.24 11.12
C ALA A 49 8.95 5.61 10.41
N ALA A 50 7.93 6.05 11.17
CA ALA A 50 6.66 6.50 10.62
C ALA A 50 6.83 7.72 9.70
N SER A 51 7.59 8.72 10.15
CA SER A 51 7.83 9.94 9.37
C SER A 51 8.66 9.67 8.11
N PHE A 52 9.64 8.78 8.19
CA PHE A 52 10.48 8.37 7.07
C PHE A 52 9.68 7.57 6.03
N PHE A 53 8.76 6.71 6.47
CA PHE A 53 7.83 6.02 5.59
C PHE A 53 6.92 7.00 4.84
N VAL A 54 6.25 7.92 5.55
CA VAL A 54 5.39 8.95 4.94
C VAL A 54 6.19 9.84 3.97
N PHE A 55 7.41 10.22 4.36
CA PHE A 55 8.31 10.99 3.49
C PHE A 55 8.68 10.23 2.23
N THR A 56 9.11 8.97 2.36
CA THR A 56 9.51 8.12 1.22
C THR A 56 8.34 7.88 0.28
N PHE A 57 7.17 7.56 0.83
CA PHE A 57 5.94 7.40 0.07
C PHE A 57 5.55 8.68 -0.65
N GLY A 58 5.62 9.83 0.03
CA GLY A 58 5.38 11.15 -0.57
C GLY A 58 6.37 11.49 -1.69
N VAL A 59 7.66 11.16 -1.53
CA VAL A 59 8.67 11.33 -2.58
C VAL A 59 8.36 10.43 -3.78
N LEU A 60 8.03 9.16 -3.55
CA LEU A 60 7.66 8.23 -4.62
C LEU A 60 6.43 8.71 -5.39
N LEU A 61 5.40 9.19 -4.69
CA LEU A 61 4.22 9.78 -5.34
C LEU A 61 4.57 11.06 -6.11
N ASN A 62 5.40 11.95 -5.56
CA ASN A 62 5.83 13.16 -6.26
C ASN A 62 6.66 12.85 -7.50
N VAL A 63 7.54 11.85 -7.44
CA VAL A 63 8.29 11.36 -8.60
C VAL A 63 7.34 10.74 -9.61
N ALA A 64 6.42 9.87 -9.18
CA ALA A 64 5.44 9.25 -10.06
C ALA A 64 4.56 10.29 -10.77
N PHE A 65 3.97 11.24 -10.03
CA PHE A 65 3.19 12.32 -10.61
C PHE A 65 4.02 13.28 -11.45
N GLY A 66 5.26 13.57 -11.06
CA GLY A 66 6.19 14.38 -11.82
C GLY A 66 6.55 13.75 -13.16
N LEU A 67 6.78 12.43 -13.20
CA LEU A 67 6.99 11.67 -14.43
C LEU A 67 5.73 11.67 -15.31
N ILE A 68 4.55 11.51 -14.71
CA ILE A 68 3.26 11.60 -15.43
C ILE A 68 3.07 13.00 -16.03
N ALA A 69 3.36 14.06 -15.27
CA ALA A 69 3.20 15.44 -15.72
C ALA A 69 4.25 15.85 -16.75
N MET A 70 5.52 15.46 -16.57
CA MET A 70 6.59 15.65 -17.54
C MET A 70 6.28 14.94 -18.84
N GLY A 71 5.75 13.71 -18.74
CA GLY A 71 5.16 13.02 -19.87
C GLY A 71 4.14 13.92 -20.57
N LYS A 72 3.07 14.32 -19.87
CA LYS A 72 2.03 15.17 -20.46
C LYS A 72 2.57 16.44 -21.12
N ALA A 73 3.62 17.06 -20.56
CA ALA A 73 4.23 18.27 -21.10
C ALA A 73 5.03 18.03 -22.39
N ILE A 74 5.75 16.90 -22.50
CA ILE A 74 6.55 16.58 -23.69
C ILE A 74 5.65 16.23 -24.89
N PHE A 75 4.56 15.50 -24.66
CA PHE A 75 3.71 15.02 -25.77
C PHE A 75 2.38 15.79 -25.92
N GLY A 76 2.13 16.80 -25.09
CA GLY A 76 1.03 17.77 -25.28
C GLY A 76 -0.35 17.14 -25.54
N SER A 77 -1.08 17.64 -26.52
CA SER A 77 -2.38 17.10 -26.97
C SER A 77 -2.28 15.78 -27.77
N ALA A 78 -1.07 15.35 -28.16
CA ALA A 78 -0.85 13.99 -28.67
C ALA A 78 -1.02 12.94 -27.56
N TRP A 79 -1.02 13.36 -26.30
CA TRP A 79 -1.37 12.52 -25.14
C TRP A 79 -2.89 12.40 -24.95
N SER A 80 -3.58 11.92 -25.98
CA SER A 80 -4.94 11.39 -25.88
C SER A 80 -4.83 9.91 -25.49
N TYR A 81 -4.49 9.62 -24.23
CA TYR A 81 -4.26 8.29 -23.62
C TYR A 81 -4.15 7.07 -24.57
N PRO A 82 -2.93 6.66 -24.91
CA PRO A 82 -2.62 5.23 -25.10
C PRO A 82 -1.24 4.83 -24.54
N LEU A 83 -0.67 5.57 -23.58
CA LEU A 83 0.68 5.30 -23.04
C LEU A 83 0.81 5.61 -21.53
N THR A 84 -0.06 5.05 -20.69
CA THR A 84 0.48 4.39 -19.49
C THR A 84 1.49 3.40 -20.05
N PRO A 85 2.76 3.28 -19.60
CA PRO A 85 3.60 2.17 -20.04
C PRO A 85 2.73 0.94 -19.89
N ASP A 86 2.43 0.28 -21.01
CA ASP A 86 1.47 -0.80 -21.05
C ASP A 86 2.18 -1.97 -20.41
N PHE A 87 2.39 -1.91 -19.10
CA PHE A 87 3.12 -2.91 -18.35
C PHE A 87 2.40 -4.24 -18.50
N ILE A 88 1.08 -4.16 -18.64
CA ILE A 88 0.17 -5.23 -19.00
C ILE A 88 0.47 -5.78 -20.39
N GLY A 89 0.46 -4.96 -21.44
CA GLY A 89 0.76 -5.39 -22.82
C GLY A 89 2.22 -5.74 -23.06
N TRP A 90 3.15 -5.17 -22.30
CA TRP A 90 4.56 -5.56 -22.24
C TRP A 90 4.69 -6.92 -21.58
N LEU A 91 3.95 -7.19 -20.49
CA LEU A 91 3.90 -8.54 -19.90
C LEU A 91 3.28 -9.52 -20.91
N GLU A 92 2.14 -9.18 -21.52
CA GLU A 92 1.47 -10.01 -22.54
C GLU A 92 2.40 -10.30 -23.72
N ALA A 93 3.07 -9.29 -24.27
CA ALA A 93 4.01 -9.42 -25.37
C ALA A 93 5.24 -10.26 -25.00
N LYS A 94 5.62 -10.30 -23.72
CA LYS A 94 6.75 -11.10 -23.23
C LYS A 94 6.36 -12.51 -22.83
N THR A 95 5.07 -12.78 -22.73
CA THR A 95 4.52 -14.06 -22.26
C THR A 95 3.62 -14.72 -23.29
N ASP A 96 3.57 -14.20 -24.52
CA ASP A 96 2.67 -14.62 -25.60
C ASP A 96 1.20 -14.74 -25.15
N GLY A 97 0.77 -13.84 -24.25
CA GLY A 97 -0.59 -13.86 -23.68
C GLY A 97 -0.87 -15.03 -22.72
N SER A 98 0.11 -15.88 -22.42
CA SER A 98 -0.04 -17.06 -21.54
C SER A 98 0.02 -16.76 -20.04
N VAL A 99 0.11 -15.48 -19.64
CA VAL A 99 0.12 -15.14 -18.21
C VAL A 99 -1.20 -15.53 -17.59
N ALA A 100 -1.11 -16.50 -16.68
CA ALA A 100 -2.17 -16.90 -15.79
C ALA A 100 -2.43 -15.78 -14.77
N TRP A 101 -3.09 -14.70 -15.18
CA TRP A 101 -3.39 -13.54 -14.33
C TRP A 101 -4.17 -13.92 -13.07
N TRP A 102 -4.97 -14.98 -13.15
CA TRP A 102 -5.64 -15.60 -12.02
C TRP A 102 -4.68 -16.08 -10.91
N MET A 103 -3.42 -16.41 -11.23
CA MET A 103 -2.41 -16.76 -10.22
C MET A 103 -2.07 -15.57 -9.32
N VAL A 104 -2.14 -14.33 -9.83
CA VAL A 104 -1.96 -13.13 -9.00
C VAL A 104 -3.10 -13.01 -7.99
N LEU A 105 -4.33 -13.28 -8.42
CA LEU A 105 -5.51 -13.27 -7.55
C LEU A 105 -5.43 -14.37 -6.48
N ILE A 106 -4.98 -15.58 -6.84
CA ILE A 106 -4.71 -16.65 -5.86
C ILE A 106 -3.61 -16.26 -4.89
N GLY A 107 -2.51 -15.69 -5.39
CA GLY A 107 -1.42 -15.20 -4.55
C GLY A 107 -1.90 -14.18 -3.52
N TYR A 108 -2.73 -13.23 -3.94
CA TYR A 108 -3.38 -12.28 -3.03
C TYR A 108 -4.31 -12.98 -2.04
N ALA A 109 -5.21 -13.84 -2.52
CA ALA A 109 -6.19 -14.55 -1.70
C ALA A 109 -5.55 -15.43 -0.62
N ALA A 110 -4.38 -16.02 -0.89
CA ALA A 110 -3.60 -16.78 0.07
C ALA A 110 -2.80 -15.90 1.02
N THR A 111 -2.25 -14.77 0.55
CA THR A 111 -1.37 -13.93 1.37
C THR A 111 -2.13 -13.15 2.43
N VAL A 112 -3.33 -12.64 2.12
CA VAL A 112 -4.15 -11.90 3.09
C VAL A 112 -4.34 -12.67 4.41
N PRO A 113 -4.88 -13.90 4.45
CA PRO A 113 -5.09 -14.60 5.71
C PRO A 113 -3.79 -14.90 6.46
N ILE A 114 -2.67 -15.14 5.75
CA ILE A 114 -1.35 -15.32 6.36
C ILE A 114 -0.90 -14.03 7.05
N THR A 115 -1.03 -12.89 6.38
CA THR A 115 -0.68 -11.58 6.94
C THR A 115 -1.58 -11.23 8.13
N PHE A 116 -2.89 -11.47 8.05
CA PHE A 116 -3.81 -11.25 9.16
C PHE A 116 -3.53 -12.18 10.34
N ALA A 117 -3.24 -13.46 10.11
CA ALA A 117 -2.85 -14.39 11.17
C ALA A 117 -1.55 -13.96 11.86
N TYR A 118 -0.56 -13.49 11.08
CA TYR A 118 0.67 -12.93 11.60
C TYR A 118 0.39 -11.68 12.47
N LEU A 119 -0.34 -10.70 11.95
CA LEU A 119 -0.64 -9.45 12.67
C LEU A 119 -1.45 -9.71 13.95
N PHE A 120 -2.42 -10.62 13.89
CA PHE A 120 -3.19 -11.05 15.06
C PHE A 120 -2.31 -11.71 16.11
N TRP A 121 -1.43 -12.63 15.69
CA TRP A 121 -0.48 -13.28 16.59
C TRP A 121 0.45 -12.25 17.25
N THR A 122 1.03 -11.31 16.50
CA THR A 122 1.89 -10.27 17.07
C THR A 122 1.15 -9.31 17.99
N GLY A 123 -0.13 -9.04 17.72
CA GLY A 123 -0.97 -8.24 18.63
C GLY A 123 -1.20 -8.91 19.98
N ILE A 124 -1.20 -10.25 20.05
CA ILE A 124 -1.36 -11.00 21.30
C ILE A 124 -0.01 -11.27 21.98
N ALA A 125 0.98 -11.73 21.21
CA ALA A 125 2.29 -12.16 21.72
C ALA A 125 3.24 -10.99 22.03
N GLY A 126 2.89 -9.78 21.60
CA GLY A 126 3.76 -8.60 21.64
C GLY A 126 4.46 -8.37 20.29
N GLU A 127 4.61 -7.09 19.94
CA GLU A 127 5.18 -6.71 18.65
C GLU A 127 6.70 -6.96 18.63
N PRO A 128 7.22 -7.74 17.67
CA PRO A 128 8.66 -7.92 17.54
C PRO A 128 9.30 -6.61 17.06
N GLU A 129 10.12 -5.98 17.89
CA GLU A 129 10.79 -4.71 17.55
C GLU A 129 11.90 -4.90 16.49
N SER A 130 12.48 -6.10 16.37
CA SER A 130 13.54 -6.42 15.42
C SER A 130 13.71 -7.94 15.21
N GLY A 131 14.60 -8.33 14.29
CA GLY A 131 14.95 -9.73 14.03
C GLY A 131 14.13 -10.39 12.92
N LEU A 132 14.21 -11.73 12.84
CA LEU A 132 13.63 -12.50 11.73
C LEU A 132 12.11 -12.38 11.66
N VAL A 133 11.42 -12.42 12.81
CA VAL A 133 9.96 -12.34 12.87
C VAL A 133 9.47 -10.99 12.35
N PHE A 134 10.10 -9.89 12.80
CA PHE A 134 9.84 -8.54 12.29
C PHE A 134 10.05 -8.45 10.77
N ALA A 135 11.18 -8.98 10.27
CA ALA A 135 11.49 -8.95 8.84
C ALA A 135 10.44 -9.70 8.01
N ILE A 136 9.98 -10.86 8.48
CA ILE A 136 8.89 -11.62 7.85
C ILE A 136 7.60 -10.80 7.83
N GLY A 137 7.22 -10.20 8.97
CA GLY A 137 6.06 -9.33 9.06
C GLY A 137 6.12 -8.15 8.09
N PHE A 138 7.26 -7.47 8.04
CA PHE A 138 7.49 -6.36 7.12
C PHE A 138 7.34 -6.78 5.65
N VAL A 139 7.96 -7.90 5.26
CA VAL A 139 7.85 -8.44 3.91
C VAL A 139 6.41 -8.82 3.57
N LEU A 140 5.68 -9.46 4.50
CA LEU A 140 4.26 -9.81 4.31
C LEU A 140 3.39 -8.56 4.12
N VAL A 141 3.59 -7.51 4.91
CA VAL A 141 2.84 -6.25 4.77
C VAL A 141 3.19 -5.53 3.47
N MET A 142 4.47 -5.48 3.09
CA MET A 142 4.88 -4.88 1.81
C MET A 142 4.31 -5.65 0.62
N PHE A 143 4.35 -6.98 0.68
CA PHE A 143 3.77 -7.83 -0.35
C PHE A 143 2.26 -7.63 -0.44
N LEU A 144 1.56 -7.58 0.70
CA LEU A 144 0.13 -7.30 0.76
C LEU A 144 -0.21 -5.92 0.16
N LEU A 145 0.61 -4.91 0.42
CA LEU A 145 0.43 -3.56 -0.12
C LEU A 145 0.60 -3.53 -1.65
N ILE A 146 1.67 -4.13 -2.16
CA ILE A 146 1.93 -4.21 -3.60
C ILE A 146 0.80 -4.98 -4.30
N THR A 147 0.43 -6.14 -3.76
CA THR A 147 -0.64 -6.96 -4.34
C THR A 147 -2.01 -6.29 -4.22
N SER A 148 -2.28 -5.49 -3.19
CA SER A 148 -3.54 -4.74 -3.07
C SER A 148 -3.69 -3.65 -4.14
N ILE A 149 -2.58 -3.15 -4.71
CA ILE A 149 -2.58 -2.20 -5.83
C ILE A 149 -2.77 -2.93 -7.17
N ILE A 150 -2.12 -4.09 -7.32
CA ILE A 150 -2.14 -4.86 -8.58
C ILE A 150 -3.46 -5.63 -8.77
N THR A 151 -3.99 -6.22 -7.69
CA THR A 151 -5.17 -7.11 -7.73
C THR A 151 -6.41 -6.43 -8.32
N PRO A 152 -6.77 -5.17 -8.00
CA PRO A 152 -7.92 -4.51 -8.64
C PRO A 152 -7.74 -4.37 -10.15
N VAL A 153 -6.53 -4.06 -10.61
CA VAL A 153 -6.21 -3.93 -12.04
C VAL A 153 -6.37 -5.27 -12.74
N VAL A 154 -5.84 -6.33 -12.14
CA VAL A 154 -5.97 -7.71 -12.64
C VAL A 154 -7.43 -8.14 -12.68
N LEU A 155 -8.19 -7.89 -11.61
CA LEU A 155 -9.60 -8.26 -11.52
C LEU A 155 -10.45 -7.54 -12.56
N ILE A 156 -10.26 -6.22 -12.72
CA ILE A 156 -11.00 -5.43 -13.73
C ILE A 156 -10.70 -5.94 -15.13
N ARG A 157 -9.45 -6.25 -15.42
CA ARG A 157 -9.06 -6.78 -16.73
C ARG A 157 -9.66 -8.15 -16.99
N ASP A 158 -9.52 -9.08 -16.05
CA ASP A 158 -10.02 -10.46 -16.18
C ASP A 158 -11.55 -10.45 -16.36
N ALA A 159 -12.25 -9.64 -15.54
CA ALA A 159 -13.70 -9.46 -15.67
C ALA A 159 -14.13 -8.88 -17.03
N ARG A 160 -13.36 -7.94 -17.60
CA ARG A 160 -13.64 -7.39 -18.94
C ARG A 160 -13.39 -8.41 -20.04
N ALA A 161 -12.28 -9.14 -19.99
CA ALA A 161 -11.97 -10.19 -20.95
C ALA A 161 -13.06 -11.27 -20.97
N ASN A 162 -13.54 -11.68 -19.79
CA ASN A 162 -14.63 -12.65 -19.68
C ASN A 162 -15.96 -12.10 -20.23
N ALA A 163 -16.27 -10.82 -19.98
CA ALA A 163 -17.47 -10.18 -20.49
C ALA A 163 -17.50 -10.04 -22.02
N GLU A 164 -16.33 -9.97 -22.68
CA GLU A 164 -16.22 -9.95 -24.15
C GLU A 164 -16.36 -11.34 -24.76
N SER A 165 -15.96 -12.39 -24.02
CA SER A 165 -15.97 -13.76 -24.50
C SER A 165 -17.33 -14.46 -24.41
N ASP A 166 -18.20 -14.04 -23.50
CA ASP A 166 -19.42 -14.76 -23.17
C ASP A 166 -20.68 -13.91 -23.43
N THR A 167 -21.58 -14.42 -24.27
CA THR A 167 -22.74 -13.64 -24.79
C THR A 167 -23.86 -13.45 -23.77
N ASN A 168 -23.81 -14.10 -22.60
CA ASN A 168 -24.92 -14.13 -21.65
C ASN A 168 -24.60 -13.75 -20.19
N SER A 169 -23.35 -13.43 -19.83
CA SER A 169 -23.02 -12.98 -18.47
C SER A 169 -22.14 -11.73 -18.45
N THR A 170 -22.77 -10.56 -18.36
CA THR A 170 -22.06 -9.30 -18.10
C THR A 170 -21.62 -9.28 -16.64
N MET A 171 -20.50 -9.95 -16.34
CA MET A 171 -19.91 -9.92 -15.02
C MET A 171 -19.39 -8.51 -14.73
N SER A 172 -20.16 -7.73 -13.97
CA SER A 172 -19.74 -6.39 -13.59
C SER A 172 -18.59 -6.48 -12.58
N TRP A 173 -17.47 -5.85 -12.91
CA TRP A 173 -16.29 -5.74 -12.01
C TRP A 173 -16.53 -4.78 -10.85
N LEU A 174 -17.51 -3.88 -11.01
CA LEU A 174 -17.81 -2.79 -10.08
C LEU A 174 -18.06 -3.25 -8.63
N PRO A 175 -18.88 -4.29 -8.34
CA PRO A 175 -19.04 -4.78 -6.97
C PRO A 175 -17.74 -5.29 -6.36
N TYR A 176 -16.87 -5.93 -7.14
CA TYR A 176 -15.64 -6.53 -6.61
C TYR A 176 -14.58 -5.50 -6.18
N VAL A 177 -14.55 -4.33 -6.82
CA VAL A 177 -13.60 -3.24 -6.50
C VAL A 177 -14.25 -2.13 -5.70
N GLY A 178 -15.51 -1.81 -6.01
CA GLY A 178 -16.27 -0.74 -5.39
C GLY A 178 -16.75 -1.06 -3.98
N SER A 179 -17.19 -2.30 -3.72
CA SER A 179 -17.69 -2.68 -2.39
C SER A 179 -16.61 -2.56 -1.31
N PRO A 180 -15.36 -3.04 -1.52
CA PRO A 180 -14.30 -2.85 -0.54
C PRO A 180 -13.98 -1.38 -0.24
N LEU A 181 -13.96 -0.52 -1.26
CA LEU A 181 -13.76 0.92 -1.08
C LEU A 181 -14.90 1.56 -0.28
N ALA A 182 -16.15 1.18 -0.57
CA ALA A 182 -17.31 1.65 0.17
C ALA A 182 -17.26 1.19 1.64
N CYS A 183 -16.89 -0.06 1.89
CA CYS A 183 -16.70 -0.59 3.25
C CYS A 183 -15.60 0.14 4.02
N ALA A 184 -14.47 0.45 3.36
CA ALA A 184 -13.38 1.21 3.95
C ALA A 184 -13.83 2.62 4.35
N ALA A 185 -14.53 3.33 3.45
CA ALA A 185 -15.06 4.67 3.70
C ALA A 185 -16.08 4.68 4.84
N LEU A 186 -17.02 3.72 4.85
CA LEU A 186 -17.99 3.55 5.94
C LEU A 186 -17.29 3.28 7.27
N THR A 187 -16.30 2.38 7.28
CA THR A 187 -15.54 2.06 8.49
C THR A 187 -14.85 3.30 9.03
N TYR A 188 -14.16 4.07 8.18
CA TYR A 188 -13.52 5.32 8.57
C TYR A 188 -14.51 6.29 9.23
N ILE A 189 -15.68 6.51 8.61
CA ILE A 189 -16.69 7.44 9.12
C ILE A 189 -17.20 6.97 10.49
N LEU A 190 -17.51 5.68 10.63
CA LEU A 190 -18.00 5.11 11.88
C LEU A 190 -16.95 5.17 12.98
N THR A 191 -15.70 4.78 12.70
CA THR A 191 -14.64 4.76 13.71
C THR A 191 -14.21 6.16 14.12
N ALA A 192 -14.20 7.12 13.18
CA ALA A 192 -13.87 8.50 13.47
C ALA A 192 -14.97 9.24 14.25
N LEU A 193 -16.24 9.04 13.90
CA LEU A 193 -17.34 9.83 14.46
C LEU A 193 -18.06 9.17 15.64
N GLN A 194 -18.22 7.84 15.59
CA GLN A 194 -19.04 7.11 16.57
C GLN A 194 -18.22 6.41 17.64
N PHE A 195 -17.09 5.79 17.27
CA PHE A 195 -16.30 4.98 18.19
C PHE A 195 -15.09 5.70 18.79
N GLY A 196 -14.74 6.88 18.26
CA GLY A 196 -13.61 7.67 18.77
C GLY A 196 -12.28 6.94 18.67
N SER A 197 -12.07 6.15 17.61
CA SER A 197 -10.82 5.41 17.40
C SER A 197 -9.63 6.36 17.37
N GLU A 198 -8.52 5.96 17.98
CA GLU A 198 -7.25 6.70 17.92
C GLU A 198 -6.64 6.69 16.50
N ASN A 199 -7.00 5.68 15.69
CA ASN A 199 -6.50 5.52 14.33
C ASN A 199 -7.59 5.03 13.36
N PRO A 200 -8.59 5.88 13.04
CA PRO A 200 -9.70 5.50 12.16
C PRO A 200 -9.24 5.15 10.73
N PHE A 201 -8.09 5.67 10.31
CA PHE A 201 -7.48 5.35 9.01
C PHE A 201 -6.94 3.91 8.98
N GLY A 202 -6.27 3.47 10.06
CA GLY A 202 -5.82 2.09 10.21
C GLY A 202 -6.99 1.11 10.16
N ASP A 203 -8.07 1.40 10.89
CA ASP A 203 -9.28 0.59 10.89
C ASP A 203 -9.89 0.44 9.49
N ALA A 204 -9.93 1.54 8.73
CA ALA A 204 -10.42 1.56 7.36
C ALA A 204 -9.56 0.72 6.41
N ILE A 205 -8.24 0.70 6.59
CA ILE A 205 -7.34 -0.17 5.81
C ILE A 205 -7.61 -1.64 6.10
N TYR A 206 -7.82 -2.02 7.36
CA TYR A 206 -8.15 -3.41 7.70
C TYR A 206 -9.50 -3.84 7.12
N ALA A 207 -10.51 -2.96 7.20
CA ALA A 207 -11.81 -3.21 6.58
C ALA A 207 -11.69 -3.34 5.05
N PHE A 208 -10.92 -2.46 4.40
CA PHE A 208 -10.61 -2.58 2.97
C PHE A 208 -9.98 -3.94 2.65
N ALA A 209 -8.89 -4.30 3.33
CA ALA A 209 -8.15 -5.52 3.03
C ALA A 209 -9.00 -6.78 3.24
N GLY A 210 -9.79 -6.85 4.32
CA GLY A 210 -10.68 -7.98 4.58
C GLY A 210 -11.82 -8.10 3.57
N THR A 211 -12.47 -6.98 3.22
CA THR A 211 -13.56 -6.98 2.25
C THR A 211 -13.07 -7.21 0.82
N PHE A 212 -11.89 -6.68 0.46
CA PHE A 212 -11.28 -6.91 -0.84
C PHE A 212 -10.80 -8.35 -1.02
N TRP A 213 -10.25 -8.96 0.04
CA TRP A 213 -9.99 -10.39 0.08
C TRP A 213 -11.25 -11.21 -0.17
N LEU A 214 -12.33 -10.93 0.55
CA LEU A 214 -13.59 -11.66 0.36
C LEU A 214 -14.11 -11.49 -1.07
N ALA A 215 -14.09 -10.27 -1.62
CA ALA A 215 -14.46 -10.00 -3.00
C ALA A 215 -13.61 -10.81 -3.98
N THR A 216 -12.30 -10.90 -3.75
CA THR A 216 -11.38 -11.68 -4.60
C THR A 216 -11.67 -13.18 -4.53
N VAL A 217 -11.96 -13.72 -3.34
CA VAL A 217 -12.33 -15.13 -3.17
C VAL A 217 -13.64 -15.44 -3.88
N VAL A 218 -14.67 -14.60 -3.70
CA VAL A 218 -15.96 -14.77 -4.38
C VAL A 218 -15.81 -14.67 -5.89
N TYR A 219 -14.94 -13.78 -6.37
CA TYR A 219 -14.61 -13.68 -7.79
C TYR A 219 -14.00 -14.99 -8.31
N LEU A 220 -12.97 -15.51 -7.64
CA LEU A 220 -12.30 -16.76 -8.01
C LEU A 220 -13.25 -17.97 -8.03
N VAL A 221 -14.06 -18.13 -6.99
CA VAL A 221 -15.04 -19.25 -6.88
C VAL A 221 -16.14 -19.17 -7.93
N ARG A 222 -16.50 -17.96 -8.38
CA ARG A 222 -17.49 -17.80 -9.44
C ARG A 222 -16.92 -18.12 -10.82
N GLN A 223 -15.63 -17.89 -11.01
CA GLN A 223 -14.94 -18.05 -12.29
C GLN A 223 -14.42 -19.48 -12.52
N TYR A 224 -14.11 -20.23 -11.45
CA TYR A 224 -13.47 -21.56 -11.48
C TYR A 224 -14.15 -22.55 -10.54
#